data_AF-A0A3B9R9J3-F1
#
_entry.id   AF-A0A3B9R9J3-F1
#
_cell.length_a   1.000
_cell.length_b   1.000
_cell.length_c   1.000
_cell.angle_alpha   90.00
_cell.angle_beta   90.00
_cell.angle_gamma   90.00
#
_symmetry.space_group_name_H-M   'P 1'
#
loop_
_entity.id
_entity.type
_entity.pdbx_description
1 polymer ?
#
loop_
_entity_poly.entity_id
_entity_poly.type
_entity_poly.pdbx_seq_one_letter_code
_entity_poly.pdbx_strand_id
1 'polypeptide(L)'
;MKRKLLVKLLLLLCVFGYQNADAQIFKKKKKNTEQEANKPSKDKIQPYNKVITKDAKSDAGLFTTHVVDENHYFEIPDSLFNKEMLMVSRISKTASGIGFGGGKINTQVLRWEKKDKKVLLRVVSHDVVAADSLPVHEAVVNSNFEPVLFSFDIKAIQKDSINPTTVIEVNDIFTKDTKAFGMPDRYRKRYKVSRLDEGRGYIESIKSYPLNVEVRHVKTYLASNPPSNSTLGSISVEINNSMVLLPEEPMKRRYFDERVGWFARGQVDYGLDAQESKTIKFLDRWRLEVKDEDIEKFKNGELVEPKKQIVYYVDRATPRKWVPFIKQGIEDWQTAFEAAGFKNAIIAKEPPTVEEDPEWSPEDVRYSVVRYLASPIPNANGPHVSDPRSGEILESDINWYHNVMTLLRNWYFVQTAAINPAARGVSFDDEVMGRLIRFVSSHEVGHTLGLPHNMGSSVAYPVDSLRSKTFTKKYGTAPSIMDYARFNYIAQPGDEGVALMPDIGVYDKYAIQWG
;
A
#
# COMPACT_ATOMS: atom_id res chain seq x y z
N MET A 1 56.75 17.51 48.86
CA MET A 1 55.36 17.70 49.35
C MET A 1 54.38 17.03 48.38
N LYS A 2 53.67 16.02 48.90
CA LYS A 2 52.47 15.32 48.40
C LYS A 2 52.49 14.73 46.96
N ARG A 3 53.35 13.72 46.78
CA ARG A 3 53.06 12.47 46.06
C ARG A 3 52.90 11.36 47.12
N LYS A 4 52.08 10.34 46.85
CA LYS A 4 51.81 9.11 47.64
C LYS A 4 50.68 9.20 48.68
N LEU A 5 49.47 8.76 48.30
CA LEU A 5 48.59 8.00 49.20
C LEU A 5 47.58 7.17 48.38
N LEU A 6 47.91 5.87 48.22
CA LEU A 6 47.03 4.70 48.35
C LEU A 6 45.76 4.67 47.46
N VAL A 7 45.61 3.84 46.41
CA VAL A 7 46.12 2.48 46.12
C VAL A 7 45.95 1.47 47.28
N LYS A 8 45.03 1.73 48.21
CA LYS A 8 44.59 0.72 49.21
C LYS A 8 43.07 0.75 49.37
N LEU A 9 42.36 0.44 48.29
CA LEU A 9 40.97 0.02 48.37
C LEU A 9 40.65 -1.09 47.35
N LEU A 10 41.64 -1.97 47.11
CA LEU A 10 41.45 -3.26 46.46
C LEU A 10 42.23 -4.30 47.29
N LEU A 11 41.55 -5.36 47.70
CA LEU A 11 42.05 -6.60 48.33
C LEU A 11 42.51 -6.55 49.80
N LEU A 12 41.56 -6.83 50.70
CA LEU A 12 41.62 -7.64 51.93
C LEU A 12 40.23 -7.45 52.60
N LEU A 13 39.31 -8.41 52.78
CA LEU A 13 39.42 -9.82 53.12
C LEU A 13 38.24 -10.61 52.51
N CYS A 14 38.54 -11.73 51.87
CA CYS A 14 37.69 -12.92 51.95
C CYS A 14 37.87 -13.56 53.33
N VAL A 15 36.84 -14.27 53.85
CA VAL A 15 36.90 -15.62 54.49
C VAL A 15 35.76 -15.81 55.51
N PHE A 16 34.83 -16.72 55.15
CA PHE A 16 33.98 -17.63 55.97
C PHE A 16 32.95 -17.01 56.95
N GLY A 17 31.73 -17.52 57.11
CA GLY A 17 31.20 -18.83 56.74
C GLY A 17 29.67 -18.95 56.92
N TYR A 18 29.19 -20.12 56.53
CA TYR A 18 27.86 -20.70 56.72
C TYR A 18 27.31 -20.57 58.15
N GLN A 19 25.99 -20.36 58.29
CA GLN A 19 25.16 -21.12 59.23
C GLN A 19 23.73 -21.32 58.68
N ASN A 20 23.32 -22.59 58.66
CA ASN A 20 21.95 -23.09 58.47
C ASN A 20 21.46 -23.64 59.82
N ALA A 21 20.15 -23.61 60.03
CA ALA A 21 19.35 -24.45 60.95
C ALA A 21 19.53 -24.23 62.47
N ASP A 22 18.56 -24.41 63.38
CA ASP A 22 17.27 -25.08 63.33
C ASP A 22 16.37 -24.66 64.53
N ALA A 23 15.05 -24.82 64.34
CA ALA A 23 14.01 -25.27 65.29
C ALA A 23 13.71 -24.60 66.66
N GLN A 24 12.45 -24.17 66.84
CA GLN A 24 11.46 -24.69 67.83
C GLN A 24 10.07 -24.02 67.61
N ILE A 25 9.10 -24.69 66.97
CA ILE A 25 8.03 -25.52 67.56
C ILE A 25 7.12 -24.76 68.55
N PHE A 26 5.88 -24.41 68.14
CA PHE A 26 4.66 -24.70 68.91
C PHE A 26 3.37 -24.68 68.04
N LYS A 27 2.71 -25.85 68.07
CA LYS A 27 1.43 -26.37 67.57
C LYS A 27 0.20 -25.45 67.28
N LYS A 28 -0.42 -25.80 66.13
CA LYS A 28 -1.86 -26.10 65.83
C LYS A 28 -2.96 -25.02 65.98
N LYS A 29 -3.63 -24.76 64.85
CA LYS A 29 -5.07 -25.10 64.68
C LYS A 29 -5.42 -25.37 63.20
N LYS A 30 -5.97 -26.55 62.95
CA LYS A 30 -6.57 -27.01 61.68
C LYS A 30 -7.85 -26.23 61.40
N LYS A 31 -8.05 -25.79 60.15
CA LYS A 31 -9.40 -25.62 59.57
C LYS A 31 -9.36 -26.17 58.15
N ASN A 32 -10.07 -27.27 57.94
CA ASN A 32 -10.32 -27.85 56.62
C ASN A 32 -11.21 -26.87 55.84
N THR A 33 -10.77 -26.49 54.65
CA THR A 33 -11.65 -26.05 53.58
C THR A 33 -10.99 -26.52 52.29
N GLU A 34 -11.45 -27.65 51.78
CA GLU A 34 -11.16 -28.08 50.42
C GLU A 34 -11.79 -27.06 49.48
N GLN A 35 -11.00 -26.07 49.07
CA GLN A 35 -11.21 -25.40 47.80
C GLN A 35 -10.67 -26.36 46.74
N GLU A 36 -11.56 -26.86 45.89
CA GLU A 36 -11.20 -27.38 44.57
C GLU A 36 -10.36 -26.31 43.86
N ALA A 37 -9.05 -26.47 43.96
CA ALA A 37 -8.12 -25.77 43.10
C ALA A 37 -8.37 -26.30 41.68
N ASN A 38 -9.15 -25.55 40.91
CA ASN A 38 -9.16 -25.63 39.46
C ASN A 38 -7.70 -25.58 38.98
N LYS A 39 -7.14 -26.75 38.67
CA LYS A 39 -5.88 -26.85 37.93
C LYS A 39 -6.07 -26.06 36.64
N PRO A 40 -5.17 -25.12 36.30
CA PRO A 40 -5.21 -24.52 34.97
C PRO A 40 -5.05 -25.66 33.96
N SER A 41 -6.05 -25.85 33.10
CA SER A 41 -5.94 -26.72 31.94
C SER A 41 -4.63 -26.39 31.22
N LYS A 42 -3.76 -27.39 31.10
CA LYS A 42 -2.41 -27.27 30.54
C LYS A 42 -2.39 -27.20 29.01
N ASP A 43 -3.55 -27.23 28.35
CA ASP A 43 -3.69 -26.94 26.94
C ASP A 43 -4.46 -25.63 26.73
N LYS A 44 -3.75 -24.64 26.19
CA LYS A 44 -4.28 -23.35 25.76
C LYS A 44 -5.15 -23.48 24.49
N ILE A 45 -4.98 -24.56 23.74
CA ILE A 45 -5.75 -24.84 22.53
C ILE A 45 -7.05 -25.53 22.93
N GLN A 46 -8.17 -24.94 22.54
CA GLN A 46 -9.52 -25.40 22.83
C GLN A 46 -10.12 -26.16 21.63
N PRO A 47 -11.17 -26.97 21.84
CA PRO A 47 -11.98 -27.50 20.75
C PRO A 47 -12.55 -26.37 19.87
N TYR A 48 -12.55 -26.54 18.54
CA TYR A 48 -12.97 -25.52 17.57
C TYR A 48 -14.33 -24.89 17.90
N ASN A 49 -15.37 -25.72 18.11
CA ASN A 49 -16.72 -25.27 18.41
C ASN A 49 -16.87 -24.52 19.75
N LYS A 50 -15.84 -24.54 20.62
CA LYS A 50 -15.81 -23.72 21.84
C LYS A 50 -15.23 -22.32 21.61
N VAL A 51 -14.42 -22.15 20.56
CA VAL A 51 -13.82 -20.86 20.19
C VAL A 51 -14.69 -20.18 19.14
N ILE A 52 -15.00 -20.90 18.05
CA ILE A 52 -15.91 -20.46 17.00
C ILE A 52 -17.26 -21.11 17.27
N THR A 53 -18.15 -20.36 17.92
CA THR A 53 -19.48 -20.85 18.29
C THR A 53 -20.43 -20.82 17.10
N LYS A 54 -21.63 -21.40 17.25
CA LYS A 54 -22.66 -21.37 16.20
C LYS A 54 -23.18 -19.96 15.90
N ASP A 55 -23.02 -19.04 16.85
CA ASP A 55 -23.45 -17.65 16.72
C ASP A 55 -22.35 -16.76 16.09
N ALA A 56 -21.21 -17.35 15.72
CA ALA A 56 -20.11 -16.64 15.09
C ALA A 56 -20.54 -16.03 13.75
N LYS A 57 -20.33 -14.72 13.61
CA LYS A 57 -20.44 -14.06 12.30
C LYS A 57 -19.15 -14.30 11.54
N SER A 58 -19.23 -14.98 10.42
CA SER A 58 -18.06 -15.42 9.67
C SER A 58 -18.06 -14.81 8.28
N ASP A 59 -16.88 -14.42 7.81
CA ASP A 59 -16.65 -13.89 6.47
C ASP A 59 -15.48 -14.65 5.83
N ALA A 60 -15.72 -15.25 4.66
CA ALA A 60 -14.81 -16.18 4.01
C ALA A 60 -14.08 -15.51 2.84
N GLY A 61 -12.77 -15.68 2.80
CA GLY A 61 -11.91 -15.15 1.74
C GLY A 61 -10.51 -15.76 1.84
N LEU A 62 -9.47 -14.93 1.80
CA LEU A 62 -8.08 -15.37 1.97
C LEU A 62 -7.91 -16.08 3.32
N PHE A 63 -8.38 -15.43 4.39
CA PHE A 63 -8.59 -16.04 5.71
C PHE A 63 -10.10 -16.11 5.96
N THR A 64 -10.59 -17.11 6.68
CA THR A 64 -11.94 -16.96 7.25
C THR A 64 -11.80 -16.07 8.48
N THR A 65 -12.62 -15.04 8.58
CA THR A 65 -12.63 -14.14 9.74
C THR A 65 -13.90 -14.37 10.52
N HIS A 66 -13.80 -14.37 11.86
CA HIS A 66 -14.96 -14.59 12.72
C HIS A 66 -15.07 -13.50 13.77
N VAL A 67 -16.32 -13.14 14.07
CA VAL A 67 -16.68 -12.34 15.24
C VAL A 67 -17.53 -13.21 16.16
N VAL A 68 -17.04 -13.44 17.37
CA VAL A 68 -17.75 -14.12 18.46
C VAL A 68 -17.80 -13.16 19.64
N ASP A 69 -19.01 -12.72 19.98
CA ASP A 69 -19.23 -11.60 20.91
C ASP A 69 -18.46 -10.34 20.45
N GLU A 70 -17.43 -9.92 21.18
CA GLU A 70 -16.54 -8.79 20.84
C GLU A 70 -15.15 -9.24 20.34
N ASN A 71 -14.91 -10.55 20.31
CA ASN A 71 -13.63 -11.12 19.93
C ASN A 71 -13.59 -11.39 18.42
N HIS A 72 -12.49 -10.98 17.81
CA HIS A 72 -12.21 -11.12 16.40
C HIS A 72 -11.15 -12.19 16.21
N TYR A 73 -11.41 -13.09 15.27
CA TYR A 73 -10.52 -14.22 15.00
C TYR A 73 -10.15 -14.28 13.53
N PHE A 74 -8.91 -14.69 13.27
CA PHE A 74 -8.50 -15.20 11.97
C PHE A 74 -8.41 -16.71 12.04
N GLU A 75 -9.14 -17.37 11.15
CA GLU A 75 -8.96 -18.77 10.80
C GLU A 75 -8.10 -18.83 9.53
N ILE A 76 -6.84 -19.20 9.72
CA ILE A 76 -5.82 -19.20 8.67
C ILE A 76 -5.71 -20.62 8.12
N PRO A 77 -5.95 -20.85 6.81
CA PRO A 77 -5.61 -22.10 6.15
C PRO A 77 -4.12 -22.42 6.34
N ASP A 78 -3.79 -23.65 6.75
CA ASP A 78 -2.41 -24.00 7.04
C ASP A 78 -1.50 -23.88 5.80
N SER A 79 -2.08 -23.99 4.60
CA SER A 79 -1.40 -23.79 3.30
C SER A 79 -0.91 -22.36 3.06
N LEU A 80 -1.38 -21.39 3.84
CA LEU A 80 -0.94 -19.98 3.75
C LEU A 80 0.19 -19.64 4.73
N PHE A 81 0.55 -20.54 5.66
CA PHE A 81 1.72 -20.32 6.50
C PHE A 81 3.00 -20.30 5.65
N ASN A 82 3.92 -19.43 6.04
CA ASN A 82 5.18 -19.13 5.35
C ASN A 82 5.02 -18.48 3.97
N LYS A 83 3.80 -18.21 3.50
CA LYS A 83 3.58 -17.33 2.36
C LYS A 83 3.75 -15.87 2.78
N GLU A 84 4.38 -15.10 1.91
CA GLU A 84 4.59 -13.67 2.13
C GLU A 84 3.34 -12.88 1.72
N MET A 85 3.01 -11.89 2.53
CA MET A 85 1.88 -10.99 2.32
C MET A 85 2.37 -9.55 2.46
N LEU A 86 1.90 -8.67 1.59
CA LEU A 86 2.20 -7.25 1.67
C LEU A 86 1.15 -6.55 2.52
N MET A 87 1.58 -5.97 3.64
CA MET A 87 0.73 -5.15 4.50
C MET A 87 0.83 -3.69 4.09
N VAL A 88 -0.27 -3.11 3.63
CA VAL A 88 -0.39 -1.70 3.28
C VAL A 88 -1.33 -1.02 4.27
N SER A 89 -0.78 -0.08 5.06
CA SER A 89 -1.55 0.69 6.02
C SER A 89 -1.88 2.07 5.47
N ARG A 90 -3.15 2.48 5.57
CA ARG A 90 -3.64 3.77 5.11
C ARG A 90 -4.47 4.43 6.20
N ILE A 91 -4.46 5.76 6.28
CA ILE A 91 -5.42 6.51 7.09
C ILE A 91 -6.75 6.50 6.33
N SER A 92 -7.81 5.98 6.94
CA SER A 92 -9.17 5.99 6.35
C SER A 92 -9.94 7.25 6.70
N LYS A 93 -9.87 7.66 7.98
CA LYS A 93 -10.46 8.89 8.49
C LYS A 93 -9.54 9.47 9.55
N THR A 94 -9.44 10.80 9.60
CA THR A 94 -8.57 11.47 10.57
C THR A 94 -9.11 12.84 10.95
N ALA A 95 -8.67 13.33 12.11
CA ALA A 95 -8.81 14.71 12.50
C ALA A 95 -8.12 15.67 11.49
N SER A 96 -8.67 16.87 11.34
CA SER A 96 -8.11 17.92 10.49
C SER A 96 -6.64 18.20 10.79
N GLY A 97 -5.82 18.30 9.75
CA GLY A 97 -4.40 18.68 9.86
C GLY A 97 -3.40 17.52 10.01
N ILE A 98 -3.84 16.25 10.02
CA ILE A 98 -2.96 15.05 10.02
C ILE A 98 -2.75 14.50 8.61
N GLY A 99 -3.77 14.62 7.76
CA GLY A 99 -3.82 14.04 6.43
C GLY A 99 -5.26 13.96 5.96
N PHE A 100 -5.56 12.95 5.13
CA PHE A 100 -6.87 12.67 4.56
C PHE A 100 -7.07 11.15 4.41
N GLY A 101 -8.31 10.73 4.21
CA GLY A 101 -8.65 9.33 3.93
C GLY A 101 -8.03 8.85 2.61
N GLY A 102 -7.35 7.70 2.63
CA GLY A 102 -6.63 7.10 1.50
C GLY A 102 -5.11 7.27 1.55
N GLY A 103 -4.57 8.12 2.44
CA GLY A 103 -3.14 8.35 2.55
C GLY A 103 -2.37 7.14 3.11
N LYS A 104 -1.40 6.62 2.35
CA LYS A 104 -0.50 5.54 2.77
C LYS A 104 0.43 5.99 3.89
N ILE A 105 0.50 5.20 4.97
CA ILE A 105 1.32 5.50 6.16
C ILE A 105 2.39 4.45 6.45
N ASN A 106 2.19 3.21 6.00
CA ASN A 106 3.19 2.15 6.14
C ASN A 106 3.03 1.11 5.03
N THR A 107 4.12 0.43 4.68
CA THR A 107 4.13 -0.74 3.79
C THR A 107 5.23 -1.68 4.24
N GLN A 108 4.92 -2.94 4.47
CA GLN A 108 5.88 -3.94 4.92
C GLN A 108 5.47 -5.35 4.46
N VAL A 109 6.45 -6.21 4.19
CA VAL A 109 6.18 -7.62 3.92
C VAL A 109 6.08 -8.36 5.24
N LEU A 110 5.02 -9.15 5.37
CA LEU A 110 4.72 -9.95 6.54
C LEU A 110 4.66 -11.42 6.17
N ARG A 111 5.04 -12.28 7.11
CA ARG A 111 4.91 -13.73 6.97
C ARG A 111 4.34 -14.33 8.24
N TRP A 112 3.27 -15.10 8.09
CA TRP A 112 2.68 -15.87 9.18
C TRP A 112 3.47 -17.17 9.35
N GLU A 113 4.02 -17.39 10.54
CA GLU A 113 4.84 -18.56 10.85
C GLU A 113 4.17 -19.36 11.97
N LYS A 114 3.77 -20.61 11.68
CA LYS A 114 3.17 -21.51 12.67
C LYS A 114 4.25 -22.22 13.48
N LYS A 115 4.08 -22.23 14.81
CA LYS A 115 4.80 -23.02 15.80
C LYS A 115 3.81 -23.90 16.56
N ASP A 116 4.31 -24.84 17.36
CA ASP A 116 3.49 -25.86 18.04
C ASP A 116 2.27 -25.30 18.80
N LYS A 117 2.42 -24.13 19.45
CA LYS A 117 1.37 -23.51 20.26
C LYS A 117 1.08 -22.06 19.90
N LYS A 118 1.77 -21.54 18.89
CA LYS A 118 1.76 -20.11 18.57
C LYS A 118 1.79 -19.88 17.08
N VAL A 119 1.23 -18.76 16.67
CA VAL A 119 1.47 -18.18 15.35
C VAL A 119 2.29 -16.90 15.55
N LEU A 120 3.37 -16.76 14.81
CA LEU A 120 4.20 -15.56 14.80
C LEU A 120 3.91 -14.78 13.53
N LEU A 121 3.84 -13.45 13.66
CA LEU A 121 3.83 -12.55 12.52
C LEU A 121 5.23 -11.96 12.38
N ARG A 122 5.93 -12.34 11.31
CA ARG A 122 7.30 -11.90 11.01
C ARG A 122 7.29 -10.70 10.08
N VAL A 123 8.28 -9.83 10.22
CA VAL A 123 8.59 -8.79 9.24
C VAL A 123 9.70 -9.31 8.32
N VAL A 124 9.40 -9.41 7.03
CA VAL A 124 10.34 -9.84 6.00
C VAL A 124 10.91 -8.61 5.30
N SER A 125 12.22 -8.59 5.07
CA SER A 125 12.88 -7.58 4.23
C SER A 125 13.46 -8.24 2.99
N HIS A 126 13.33 -7.53 1.87
CA HIS A 126 13.95 -7.88 0.58
C HIS A 126 15.02 -6.85 0.20
N ASP A 127 15.53 -6.08 1.15
CA ASP A 127 16.56 -5.05 0.90
C ASP A 127 17.93 -5.68 0.58
N VAL A 128 18.19 -6.88 1.12
CA VAL A 128 19.41 -7.65 0.91
C VAL A 128 19.05 -9.06 0.46
N VAL A 129 19.60 -9.50 -0.67
CA VAL A 129 19.19 -10.76 -1.32
C VAL A 129 20.40 -11.54 -1.86
N ALA A 130 20.18 -12.84 -2.02
CA ALA A 130 20.96 -13.73 -2.87
C ALA A 130 20.05 -14.87 -3.33
N ALA A 131 20.27 -15.40 -4.54
CA ALA A 131 19.51 -16.54 -5.05
C ALA A 131 19.68 -17.74 -4.11
N ASP A 132 18.58 -18.43 -3.80
CA ASP A 132 18.53 -19.61 -2.92
C ASP A 132 19.40 -20.78 -3.39
N SER A 133 19.63 -20.87 -4.70
CA SER A 133 20.56 -21.80 -5.33
C SER A 133 22.05 -21.54 -5.02
N LEU A 134 22.40 -20.40 -4.41
CA LEU A 134 23.78 -20.02 -4.11
C LEU A 134 24.13 -20.24 -2.64
N PRO A 135 25.34 -20.74 -2.30
CA PRO A 135 25.76 -20.93 -0.91
C PRO A 135 25.70 -19.65 -0.06
N VAL A 136 25.97 -18.48 -0.65
CA VAL A 136 25.95 -17.18 0.05
C VAL A 136 24.55 -16.81 0.57
N HIS A 137 23.49 -17.43 0.04
CA HIS A 137 22.12 -17.24 0.53
C HIS A 137 22.00 -17.53 2.03
N GLU A 138 22.67 -18.57 2.53
CA GLU A 138 22.65 -18.90 3.96
C GLU A 138 23.21 -17.75 4.81
N ALA A 139 24.31 -17.13 4.37
CA ALA A 139 24.92 -15.99 5.05
C ALA A 139 23.99 -14.75 5.03
N VAL A 140 23.29 -14.52 3.92
CA VAL A 140 22.30 -13.45 3.80
C VAL A 140 21.14 -13.68 4.77
N VAL A 141 20.56 -14.87 4.82
CA VAL A 141 19.46 -15.21 5.74
C VAL A 141 19.92 -15.09 7.20
N ASN A 142 21.09 -15.62 7.54
CA ASN A 142 21.62 -15.57 8.91
C ASN A 142 21.94 -14.14 9.37
N SER A 143 22.31 -13.26 8.45
CA SER A 143 22.60 -11.85 8.74
C SER A 143 21.35 -10.97 8.80
N ASN A 144 20.21 -11.45 8.29
CA ASN A 144 18.96 -10.70 8.20
C ASN A 144 17.82 -11.44 8.93
N PHE A 145 17.98 -11.64 10.24
CA PHE A 145 16.95 -12.28 11.07
C PHE A 145 15.63 -11.51 11.00
N GLU A 146 14.56 -12.21 10.60
CA GLU A 146 13.21 -11.65 10.52
C GLU A 146 12.62 -11.38 11.91
N PRO A 147 12.41 -10.12 12.30
CA PRO A 147 11.87 -9.77 13.61
C PRO A 147 10.44 -10.31 13.80
N VAL A 148 10.10 -10.70 15.02
CA VAL A 148 8.72 -11.01 15.41
C VAL A 148 7.99 -9.68 15.65
N LEU A 149 7.02 -9.35 14.80
CA LEU A 149 6.14 -8.21 14.98
C LEU A 149 5.11 -8.47 16.09
N PHE A 150 4.51 -9.66 16.07
CA PHE A 150 3.49 -10.06 17.03
C PHE A 150 3.46 -11.58 17.20
N SER A 151 2.98 -12.04 18.36
CA SER A 151 2.88 -13.46 18.69
C SER A 151 1.48 -13.77 19.22
N PHE A 152 0.81 -14.71 18.57
CA PHE A 152 -0.54 -15.14 18.88
C PHE A 152 -0.51 -16.52 19.52
N ASP A 153 -1.28 -16.72 20.58
CA ASP A 153 -1.57 -18.07 21.08
C ASP A 153 -2.60 -18.73 20.16
N ILE A 154 -2.37 -19.99 19.76
CA ILE A 154 -3.35 -20.76 18.99
C ILE A 154 -4.56 -21.04 19.88
N LYS A 155 -5.75 -20.61 19.44
CA LYS A 155 -6.99 -20.76 20.19
C LYS A 155 -7.69 -22.07 19.87
N ALA A 156 -7.71 -22.46 18.59
CA ALA A 156 -8.24 -23.73 18.12
C ALA A 156 -7.55 -24.16 16.83
N ILE A 157 -7.73 -25.42 16.48
CA ILE A 157 -7.32 -26.00 15.19
C ILE A 157 -8.53 -26.73 14.64
N GLN A 158 -8.96 -26.39 13.43
CA GLN A 158 -9.94 -27.19 12.71
C GLN A 158 -9.19 -28.31 12.00
N LYS A 159 -9.41 -29.54 12.46
CA LYS A 159 -8.81 -30.74 11.88
C LYS A 159 -9.69 -31.23 10.74
N ASP A 160 -9.58 -30.57 9.60
CA ASP A 160 -9.95 -31.19 8.31
C ASP A 160 -8.74 -32.02 7.84
N SER A 161 -8.99 -33.23 7.32
CA SER A 161 -7.93 -34.10 6.81
C SER A 161 -7.31 -33.58 5.51
N ILE A 162 -7.99 -32.66 4.82
CA ILE A 162 -7.59 -32.12 3.52
C ILE A 162 -7.12 -30.66 3.65
N ASN A 163 -7.86 -29.84 4.40
CA ASN A 163 -7.60 -28.40 4.52
C ASN A 163 -7.58 -27.94 5.99
N PRO A 164 -6.57 -28.33 6.79
CA PRO A 164 -6.51 -27.92 8.19
C PRO A 164 -6.37 -26.39 8.31
N THR A 165 -7.00 -25.83 9.33
CA THR A 165 -6.95 -24.40 9.62
C THR A 165 -6.57 -24.13 11.07
N THR A 166 -5.97 -22.97 11.31
CA THR A 166 -5.51 -22.52 12.62
C THR A 166 -6.22 -21.24 13.01
N VAL A 167 -6.86 -21.24 14.19
CA VAL A 167 -7.61 -20.10 14.70
C VAL A 167 -6.78 -19.31 15.71
N ILE A 168 -6.64 -18.01 15.48
CA ILE A 168 -6.02 -17.03 16.38
C ILE A 168 -6.96 -15.87 16.67
N GLU A 169 -6.88 -15.31 17.86
CA GLU A 169 -7.59 -14.06 18.23
C GLU A 169 -6.71 -12.86 17.89
N VAL A 170 -7.26 -11.84 17.25
CA VAL A 170 -6.48 -10.74 16.67
C VAL A 170 -6.74 -9.37 17.27
N ASN A 171 -7.62 -9.24 18.27
CA ASN A 171 -7.98 -7.93 18.87
C ASN A 171 -6.73 -7.11 19.23
N ASP A 172 -5.81 -7.71 20.00
CA ASP A 172 -4.66 -7.01 20.57
C ASP A 172 -3.75 -6.36 19.54
N ILE A 173 -3.53 -6.98 18.37
CA ILE A 173 -2.61 -6.40 17.37
C ILE A 173 -3.16 -5.08 16.80
N PHE A 174 -4.49 -4.94 16.75
CA PHE A 174 -5.19 -3.79 16.20
C PHE A 174 -5.66 -2.80 17.27
N THR A 175 -5.89 -3.21 18.51
CA THR A 175 -6.33 -2.29 19.58
C THR A 175 -5.20 -1.78 20.46
N LYS A 176 -4.08 -2.51 20.58
CA LYS A 176 -2.90 -2.06 21.34
C LYS A 176 -1.94 -1.24 20.48
N ASP A 177 -0.91 -0.67 21.11
CA ASP A 177 0.06 0.21 20.45
C ASP A 177 1.11 -0.56 19.62
N THR A 178 0.65 -1.44 18.74
CA THR A 178 1.44 -2.06 17.67
C THR A 178 1.82 -0.97 16.67
N LYS A 179 3.03 -0.41 16.80
CA LYS A 179 3.49 0.75 16.02
C LYS A 179 3.35 0.57 14.50
N ALA A 180 3.61 -0.63 14.00
CA ALA A 180 3.52 -0.93 12.57
C ALA A 180 2.12 -0.68 11.99
N PHE A 181 1.07 -0.81 12.83
CA PHE A 181 -0.34 -0.59 12.48
C PHE A 181 -0.91 0.60 13.26
N GLY A 182 -0.09 1.61 13.51
CA GLY A 182 -0.46 2.79 14.29
C GLY A 182 -0.08 4.08 13.59
N MET A 183 -0.23 5.19 14.30
CA MET A 183 0.20 6.50 13.80
C MET A 183 1.72 6.50 13.55
N PRO A 184 2.19 6.97 12.37
CA PRO A 184 3.62 7.07 12.07
C PRO A 184 4.40 7.94 13.05
N ASP A 185 5.63 7.54 13.35
CA ASP A 185 6.50 8.22 14.32
C ASP A 185 6.72 9.72 14.02
N ARG A 186 6.73 10.12 12.75
CA ARG A 186 6.82 11.53 12.35
C ARG A 186 5.67 12.36 12.91
N TYR A 187 4.44 11.83 12.83
CA TYR A 187 3.25 12.50 13.38
C TYR A 187 3.24 12.45 14.91
N ARG A 188 3.63 11.30 15.50
CA ARG A 188 3.75 11.17 16.95
C ARG A 188 4.70 12.23 17.53
N LYS A 189 5.87 12.43 16.90
CA LYS A 189 6.83 13.48 17.29
C LYS A 189 6.26 14.88 17.07
N ARG A 190 5.68 15.16 15.91
CA ARG A 190 5.11 16.48 15.57
C ARG A 190 4.04 16.94 16.56
N TYR A 191 3.15 16.03 16.97
CA TYR A 191 2.02 16.35 17.84
C TYR A 191 2.27 16.01 19.31
N LYS A 192 3.49 15.63 19.66
CA LYS A 192 3.90 15.29 21.04
C LYS A 192 2.99 14.22 21.65
N VAL A 193 2.78 13.14 20.89
CA VAL A 193 2.04 11.96 21.36
C VAL A 193 2.81 11.30 22.49
N SER A 194 2.14 11.09 23.63
CA SER A 194 2.74 10.43 24.80
C SER A 194 2.50 8.92 24.78
N ARG A 195 1.24 8.49 24.65
CA ARG A 195 0.85 7.07 24.62
C ARG A 195 -0.48 6.85 23.89
N LEU A 196 -0.76 5.61 23.54
CA LEU A 196 -2.09 5.17 23.13
C LEU A 196 -3.05 5.18 24.33
N ASP A 197 -4.30 5.57 24.08
CA ASP A 197 -5.42 5.42 24.99
C ASP A 197 -6.22 4.17 24.60
N GLU A 198 -5.88 3.05 25.24
CA GLU A 198 -6.42 1.72 24.88
C GLU A 198 -7.94 1.62 25.07
N GLY A 199 -8.54 2.40 25.98
CA GLY A 199 -9.98 2.40 26.21
C GLY A 199 -10.79 3.12 25.12
N ARG A 200 -10.11 3.82 24.20
CA ARG A 200 -10.73 4.55 23.08
C ARG A 200 -10.24 4.06 21.72
N GLY A 201 -9.91 2.77 21.65
CA GLY A 201 -9.60 2.07 20.41
C GLY A 201 -10.49 0.84 20.24
N TYR A 202 -10.83 0.52 18.99
CA TYR A 202 -11.72 -0.58 18.65
C TYR A 202 -11.53 -0.99 17.18
N ILE A 203 -11.88 -2.23 16.86
CA ILE A 203 -11.97 -2.70 15.46
C ILE A 203 -13.35 -2.29 14.94
N GLU A 204 -13.37 -1.56 13.82
CA GLU A 204 -14.59 -1.12 13.15
C GLU A 204 -15.15 -2.22 12.25
N SER A 205 -14.27 -2.87 11.48
CA SER A 205 -14.65 -4.00 10.62
C SER A 205 -13.43 -4.80 10.20
N ILE A 206 -13.69 -6.07 9.90
CA ILE A 206 -12.77 -6.97 9.21
C ILE A 206 -13.52 -7.51 8.00
N LYS A 207 -12.88 -7.48 6.84
CA LYS A 207 -13.42 -8.08 5.61
C LYS A 207 -12.38 -8.99 4.99
N SER A 208 -12.83 -10.11 4.45
CA SER A 208 -11.98 -11.06 3.77
C SER A 208 -12.32 -11.16 2.30
N TYR A 209 -11.34 -10.91 1.45
CA TYR A 209 -11.42 -11.05 0.01
C TYR A 209 -10.53 -12.20 -0.45
N PRO A 210 -10.71 -12.72 -1.68
CA PRO A 210 -9.94 -13.88 -2.14
C PRO A 210 -8.41 -13.72 -2.07
N LEU A 211 -7.90 -12.48 -2.21
CA LEU A 211 -6.46 -12.20 -2.25
C LEU A 211 -6.00 -11.21 -1.18
N ASN A 212 -6.88 -10.71 -0.32
CA ASN A 212 -6.52 -9.80 0.75
C ASN A 212 -7.48 -9.85 1.95
N VAL A 213 -6.98 -9.49 3.13
CA VAL A 213 -7.79 -9.23 4.32
C VAL A 213 -7.68 -7.76 4.68
N GLU A 214 -8.82 -7.10 4.85
CA GLU A 214 -8.91 -5.68 5.23
C GLU A 214 -9.35 -5.56 6.68
N VAL A 215 -8.60 -4.79 7.47
CA VAL A 215 -8.95 -4.50 8.87
C VAL A 215 -9.00 -2.99 9.08
N ARG A 216 -10.20 -2.48 9.40
CA ARG A 216 -10.39 -1.09 9.83
C ARG A 216 -10.47 -1.03 11.34
N HIS A 217 -9.67 -0.16 11.94
CA HIS A 217 -9.67 0.05 13.39
C HIS A 217 -9.40 1.51 13.73
N VAL A 218 -9.87 1.93 14.90
CA VAL A 218 -9.67 3.26 15.45
C VAL A 218 -8.65 3.19 16.56
N LYS A 219 -7.68 4.10 16.53
CA LYS A 219 -6.71 4.32 17.60
C LYS A 219 -6.76 5.76 18.07
N THR A 220 -6.81 5.94 19.39
CA THR A 220 -6.77 7.25 20.02
C THR A 220 -5.47 7.43 20.80
N TYR A 221 -4.75 8.50 20.50
CA TYR A 221 -3.45 8.81 21.09
C TYR A 221 -3.55 10.06 21.95
N LEU A 222 -3.05 10.01 23.18
CA LEU A 222 -2.91 11.21 24.01
C LEU A 222 -1.78 12.07 23.44
N ALA A 223 -2.06 13.36 23.22
CA ALA A 223 -1.16 14.28 22.54
C ALA A 223 -1.24 15.68 23.17
N SER A 224 -0.09 16.26 23.50
CA SER A 224 -0.06 17.59 24.12
C SER A 224 -0.12 18.74 23.10
N ASN A 225 -0.02 18.43 21.80
CA ASN A 225 -0.11 19.41 20.72
C ASN A 225 -0.91 18.82 19.53
N PRO A 226 -2.18 18.42 19.74
CA PRO A 226 -2.98 17.86 18.67
C PRO A 226 -3.26 18.93 17.59
N PRO A 227 -3.41 18.53 16.31
CA PRO A 227 -3.56 19.47 15.20
C PRO A 227 -4.92 20.16 15.14
N SER A 228 -5.94 19.56 15.77
CA SER A 228 -7.29 20.09 15.90
C SER A 228 -7.90 19.58 17.20
N ASN A 229 -9.03 20.16 17.61
CA ASN A 229 -9.75 19.76 18.83
C ASN A 229 -8.83 19.74 20.07
N SER A 230 -8.02 20.79 20.25
CA SER A 230 -6.98 20.86 21.29
C SER A 230 -7.51 20.64 22.70
N THR A 231 -8.76 21.01 22.97
CA THR A 231 -9.45 20.74 24.25
C THR A 231 -9.49 19.27 24.62
N LEU A 232 -9.49 18.34 23.65
CA LEU A 232 -9.51 16.89 23.91
C LEU A 232 -8.14 16.33 24.33
N GLY A 233 -7.05 17.06 24.13
CA GLY A 233 -5.69 16.59 24.43
C GLY A 233 -5.32 15.24 23.79
N SER A 234 -5.96 14.89 22.67
CA SER A 234 -5.82 13.59 22.03
C SER A 234 -6.12 13.65 20.53
N ILE A 235 -5.73 12.58 19.84
CA ILE A 235 -5.86 12.42 18.40
C ILE A 235 -6.44 11.04 18.12
N SER A 236 -7.60 10.98 17.48
CA SER A 236 -8.19 9.72 16.99
C SER A 236 -7.98 9.59 15.49
N VAL A 237 -7.53 8.41 15.06
CA VAL A 237 -7.30 8.08 13.64
C VAL A 237 -7.93 6.73 13.36
N GLU A 238 -8.73 6.65 12.29
CA GLU A 238 -9.19 5.39 11.71
C GLU A 238 -8.17 4.95 10.67
N ILE A 239 -7.62 3.75 10.86
CA ILE A 239 -6.59 3.15 10.01
C ILE A 239 -7.18 1.92 9.32
N ASN A 240 -6.94 1.81 8.02
CA ASN A 240 -7.17 0.57 7.29
C ASN A 240 -5.85 -0.16 7.06
N ASN A 241 -5.84 -1.45 7.36
CA ASN A 241 -4.75 -2.37 7.17
C ASN A 241 -5.14 -3.41 6.12
N SER A 242 -4.54 -3.29 4.94
CA SER A 242 -4.75 -4.19 3.81
C SER A 242 -3.62 -5.22 3.76
N MET A 243 -3.93 -6.50 3.96
CA MET A 243 -2.95 -7.58 3.90
C MET A 243 -3.15 -8.38 2.61
N VAL A 244 -2.31 -8.11 1.62
CA VAL A 244 -2.39 -8.64 0.27
C VAL A 244 -1.51 -9.88 0.13
N LEU A 245 -2.05 -10.99 -0.35
CA LEU A 245 -1.25 -12.17 -0.69
C LEU A 245 -0.33 -11.84 -1.88
N LEU A 246 0.98 -12.02 -1.71
CA LEU A 246 1.92 -11.84 -2.82
C LEU A 246 1.82 -12.99 -3.82
N PRO A 247 2.07 -12.75 -5.12
CA PRO A 247 2.11 -13.82 -6.12
C PRO A 247 3.06 -14.94 -5.72
N GLU A 248 2.71 -16.19 -6.00
CA GLU A 248 3.59 -17.33 -5.73
C GLU A 248 4.88 -17.23 -6.55
N GLU A 249 4.73 -17.00 -7.86
CA GLU A 249 5.83 -16.77 -8.79
C GLU A 249 6.02 -15.27 -9.05
N PRO A 250 7.14 -14.66 -8.59
CA PRO A 250 7.42 -13.26 -8.85
C PRO A 250 7.56 -12.99 -10.35
N MET A 251 7.05 -11.84 -10.81
CA MET A 251 7.23 -11.41 -12.20
C MET A 251 8.71 -11.29 -12.55
N LYS A 252 9.07 -11.60 -13.80
CA LYS A 252 10.41 -11.33 -14.32
C LYS A 252 10.73 -9.83 -14.21
N ARG A 253 11.79 -9.52 -13.47
CA ARG A 253 12.30 -8.16 -13.26
C ARG A 253 12.74 -7.52 -14.58
N ARG A 254 12.43 -6.24 -14.73
CA ARG A 254 13.01 -5.35 -15.75
C ARG A 254 14.01 -4.44 -15.07
N TYR A 255 15.30 -4.57 -15.38
CA TYR A 255 16.32 -3.73 -14.75
C TYR A 255 16.15 -2.27 -15.14
N PHE A 256 16.39 -1.39 -14.16
CA PHE A 256 16.31 0.04 -14.32
C PHE A 256 17.42 0.58 -15.23
N ASP A 257 17.06 1.54 -16.08
CA ASP A 257 17.98 2.28 -16.93
C ASP A 257 17.69 3.77 -16.74
N GLU A 258 18.71 4.55 -16.39
CA GLU A 258 18.56 5.98 -16.08
C GLU A 258 18.09 6.83 -17.28
N ARG A 259 18.22 6.31 -18.50
CA ARG A 259 17.80 7.01 -19.73
C ARG A 259 16.30 6.96 -19.97
N VAL A 260 15.58 6.07 -19.28
CA VAL A 260 14.13 5.90 -19.43
C VAL A 260 13.47 6.04 -18.05
N GLY A 261 12.75 7.14 -17.85
CA GLY A 261 12.10 7.46 -16.58
C GLY A 261 11.04 6.43 -16.18
N TRP A 262 11.34 5.66 -15.13
CA TRP A 262 10.45 4.71 -14.48
C TRP A 262 10.63 4.79 -12.96
N PHE A 263 9.56 4.56 -12.20
CA PHE A 263 9.67 4.24 -10.78
C PHE A 263 10.42 2.92 -10.66
N ALA A 264 11.33 2.85 -9.70
CA ALA A 264 12.20 1.70 -9.51
C ALA A 264 12.48 1.46 -8.03
N ARG A 265 12.78 0.21 -7.72
CA ARG A 265 13.17 -0.26 -6.39
C ARG A 265 14.57 -0.84 -6.45
N GLY A 266 15.28 -0.77 -5.33
CA GLY A 266 16.64 -1.28 -5.21
C GLY A 266 16.73 -2.44 -4.23
N GLN A 267 17.60 -3.40 -4.51
CA GLN A 267 18.02 -4.46 -3.60
C GLN A 267 19.54 -4.59 -3.64
N VAL A 268 20.17 -4.88 -2.51
CA VAL A 268 21.59 -5.22 -2.45
C VAL A 268 21.74 -6.72 -2.70
N ASP A 269 22.34 -7.08 -3.83
CA ASP A 269 22.53 -8.46 -4.27
C ASP A 269 23.95 -8.94 -3.91
N TYR A 270 24.03 -10.04 -3.16
CA TYR A 270 25.26 -10.73 -2.77
C TYR A 270 25.56 -11.97 -3.63
N GLY A 271 24.65 -12.36 -4.51
CA GLY A 271 24.77 -13.53 -5.38
C GLY A 271 25.43 -13.26 -6.72
N LEU A 272 25.78 -12.00 -7.02
CA LEU A 272 26.42 -11.63 -8.28
C LEU A 272 27.87 -12.10 -8.31
N ASP A 273 28.35 -12.46 -9.51
CA ASP A 273 29.77 -12.74 -9.77
C ASP A 273 30.56 -11.42 -9.82
N ALA A 274 30.74 -10.82 -8.64
CA ALA A 274 31.47 -9.59 -8.41
C ALA A 274 32.23 -9.68 -7.08
N GLN A 275 33.36 -8.98 -6.97
CA GLN A 275 34.14 -8.90 -5.74
C GLN A 275 33.53 -7.93 -4.70
N GLU A 276 32.25 -7.61 -4.83
CA GLU A 276 31.47 -6.73 -3.95
C GLU A 276 29.98 -7.04 -4.11
N SER A 277 29.17 -6.72 -3.10
CA SER A 277 27.71 -6.67 -3.28
C SER A 277 27.33 -5.43 -4.09
N LYS A 278 26.30 -5.56 -4.93
CA LYS A 278 25.84 -4.43 -5.76
C LYS A 278 24.37 -4.15 -5.52
N THR A 279 24.02 -2.87 -5.57
CA THR A 279 22.61 -2.48 -5.62
C THR A 279 22.08 -2.68 -7.03
N ILE A 280 21.21 -3.67 -7.21
CA ILE A 280 20.41 -3.83 -8.41
C ILE A 280 19.16 -2.98 -8.30
N LYS A 281 18.75 -2.32 -9.39
CA LYS A 281 17.48 -1.59 -9.46
C LYS A 281 16.61 -2.16 -10.57
N PHE A 282 15.32 -2.26 -10.31
CA PHE A 282 14.33 -2.76 -11.27
C PHE A 282 13.02 -1.97 -11.17
N LEU A 283 12.26 -1.99 -12.25
CA LEU A 283 11.08 -1.14 -12.43
C LEU A 283 9.90 -1.60 -11.58
N ASP A 284 9.07 -0.64 -11.18
CA ASP A 284 7.68 -0.90 -10.85
C ASP A 284 6.85 -0.91 -12.14
N ARG A 285 6.24 -2.05 -12.51
CA ARG A 285 5.42 -2.17 -13.72
C ARG A 285 4.34 -3.24 -13.60
N TRP A 286 3.29 -3.13 -14.42
CA TRP A 286 2.25 -4.16 -14.53
C TRP A 286 2.78 -5.40 -15.25
N ARG A 287 2.32 -6.59 -14.83
CA ARG A 287 2.59 -7.85 -15.53
C ARG A 287 1.72 -7.95 -16.79
N LEU A 288 2.28 -7.57 -17.93
CA LEU A 288 1.69 -7.79 -19.25
C LEU A 288 2.44 -8.90 -19.99
N GLU A 289 1.73 -10.00 -20.23
CA GLU A 289 2.25 -11.17 -20.92
C GLU A 289 1.39 -11.49 -22.13
N VAL A 290 2.03 -11.89 -23.23
CA VAL A 290 1.33 -12.34 -24.45
C VAL A 290 0.72 -13.72 -24.19
N LYS A 291 -0.51 -13.94 -24.67
CA LYS A 291 -1.16 -15.26 -24.64
C LYS A 291 -0.34 -16.25 -25.47
N ASP A 292 -0.25 -17.51 -25.05
CA ASP A 292 0.67 -18.47 -25.67
C ASP A 292 0.34 -18.71 -27.15
N GLU A 293 -0.96 -18.66 -27.49
CA GLU A 293 -1.50 -18.75 -28.85
C GLU A 293 -1.23 -17.53 -29.75
N ASP A 294 -0.83 -16.40 -29.17
CA ASP A 294 -0.65 -15.12 -29.88
C ASP A 294 0.83 -14.70 -30.00
N ILE A 295 1.78 -15.53 -29.54
CA ILE A 295 3.22 -15.22 -29.57
C ILE A 295 3.72 -14.91 -30.99
N GLU A 296 3.33 -15.71 -31.99
CA GLU A 296 3.79 -15.51 -33.36
C GLU A 296 3.16 -14.26 -34.00
N LYS A 297 1.90 -13.95 -33.68
CA LYS A 297 1.25 -12.70 -34.10
C LYS A 297 1.98 -11.49 -33.53
N PHE A 298 2.30 -11.53 -32.24
CA PHE A 298 3.04 -10.47 -31.57
C PHE A 298 4.42 -10.25 -32.19
N LYS A 299 5.16 -11.33 -32.49
CA LYS A 299 6.46 -11.24 -33.18
C LYS A 299 6.35 -10.67 -34.60
N ASN A 300 5.24 -10.89 -35.28
CA ASN A 300 4.94 -10.32 -36.59
C ASN A 300 4.51 -8.84 -36.53
N GLY A 301 4.43 -8.26 -35.33
CA GLY A 301 3.98 -6.87 -35.12
C GLY A 301 2.47 -6.69 -35.15
N GLU A 302 1.70 -7.79 -35.08
CA GLU A 302 0.24 -7.72 -34.94
C GLU A 302 -0.14 -7.39 -33.49
N LEU A 303 -1.20 -6.59 -33.31
CA LEU A 303 -1.70 -6.26 -31.98
C LEU A 303 -2.44 -7.44 -31.35
N VAL A 304 -1.98 -7.85 -30.16
CA VAL A 304 -2.53 -8.96 -29.38
C VAL A 304 -3.15 -8.45 -28.09
N GLU A 305 -3.97 -9.28 -27.44
CA GLU A 305 -4.48 -8.96 -26.10
C GLU A 305 -3.56 -9.60 -25.04
N PRO A 306 -3.30 -8.91 -23.92
CA PRO A 306 -2.52 -9.52 -22.85
C PRO A 306 -3.29 -10.66 -22.17
N LYS A 307 -2.56 -11.58 -21.52
CA LYS A 307 -3.13 -12.63 -20.67
C LYS A 307 -4.03 -12.04 -19.56
N LYS A 308 -3.62 -10.91 -18.99
CA LYS A 308 -4.39 -10.16 -17.99
C LYS A 308 -4.41 -8.68 -18.37
N GLN A 309 -5.60 -8.11 -18.50
CA GLN A 309 -5.78 -6.67 -18.75
C GLN A 309 -5.56 -5.87 -17.47
N ILE A 310 -5.15 -4.62 -17.63
CA ILE A 310 -5.18 -3.61 -16.58
C ILE A 310 -6.59 -3.01 -16.56
N VAL A 311 -7.33 -3.24 -15.49
CA VAL A 311 -8.73 -2.80 -15.39
C VAL A 311 -8.85 -1.78 -14.27
N TYR A 312 -9.30 -0.58 -14.62
CA TYR A 312 -9.66 0.46 -13.66
C TYR A 312 -11.17 0.58 -13.54
N TYR A 313 -11.66 0.75 -12.32
CA TYR A 313 -13.05 1.07 -12.03
C TYR A 313 -13.17 2.53 -11.62
N VAL A 314 -14.18 3.23 -12.14
CA VAL A 314 -14.52 4.57 -11.67
C VAL A 314 -15.51 4.46 -10.52
N ASP A 315 -15.14 4.97 -9.34
CA ASP A 315 -15.95 4.88 -8.12
C ASP A 315 -17.39 5.35 -8.35
N ARG A 316 -18.37 4.61 -7.80
CA ARG A 316 -19.81 4.92 -7.85
C ARG A 316 -20.11 6.33 -7.30
N ALA A 317 -19.30 6.82 -6.37
CA ALA A 317 -19.45 8.15 -5.78
C ALA A 317 -19.03 9.30 -6.72
N THR A 318 -18.44 9.00 -7.88
CA THR A 318 -18.05 10.00 -8.88
C THR A 318 -19.28 10.66 -9.51
N PRO A 319 -19.36 12.00 -9.58
CA PRO A 319 -20.45 12.68 -10.26
C PRO A 319 -20.61 12.17 -11.70
N ARG A 320 -21.82 11.73 -12.07
CA ARG A 320 -22.10 11.01 -13.33
C ARG A 320 -21.58 11.72 -14.59
N LYS A 321 -21.65 13.04 -14.63
CA LYS A 321 -21.15 13.83 -15.78
C LYS A 321 -19.63 13.75 -16.00
N TRP A 322 -18.86 13.40 -14.96
CA TRP A 322 -17.40 13.31 -15.05
C TRP A 322 -16.90 11.89 -15.34
N VAL A 323 -17.74 10.87 -15.12
CA VAL A 323 -17.39 9.46 -15.35
C VAL A 323 -16.87 9.22 -16.78
N PRO A 324 -17.52 9.71 -17.86
CA PRO A 324 -17.02 9.49 -19.22
C PRO A 324 -15.61 10.03 -19.45
N PHE A 325 -15.31 11.21 -18.91
CA PHE A 325 -14.00 11.86 -19.08
C PHE A 325 -12.89 11.17 -18.30
N ILE A 326 -13.19 10.68 -17.10
CA ILE A 326 -12.24 9.89 -16.30
C ILE A 326 -11.92 8.58 -17.02
N LYS A 327 -12.94 7.86 -17.51
CA LYS A 327 -12.77 6.63 -18.30
C LYS A 327 -11.91 6.87 -19.55
N GLN A 328 -12.19 7.93 -20.29
CA GLN A 328 -11.37 8.31 -21.44
C GLN A 328 -9.90 8.56 -21.06
N GLY A 329 -9.63 9.21 -19.92
CA GLY A 329 -8.24 9.47 -19.51
C GLY A 329 -7.47 8.19 -19.13
N ILE A 330 -8.17 7.19 -18.59
CA ILE A 330 -7.59 5.85 -18.39
C ILE A 330 -7.28 5.22 -19.75
N GLU A 331 -8.23 5.26 -20.68
CA GLU A 331 -8.12 4.58 -21.97
C GLU A 331 -7.22 5.32 -22.98
N ASP A 332 -6.85 6.59 -22.72
CA ASP A 332 -5.88 7.33 -23.54
C ASP A 332 -4.52 6.62 -23.65
N TRP A 333 -4.14 5.90 -22.59
CA TRP A 333 -2.94 5.07 -22.53
C TRP A 333 -2.98 3.85 -23.45
N GLN A 334 -4.16 3.46 -23.96
CA GLN A 334 -4.28 2.36 -24.91
C GLN A 334 -3.37 2.59 -26.14
N THR A 335 -3.19 3.84 -26.56
CA THR A 335 -2.30 4.19 -27.68
C THR A 335 -0.82 3.90 -27.41
N ALA A 336 -0.38 3.96 -26.15
CA ALA A 336 0.98 3.60 -25.74
C ALA A 336 1.16 2.08 -25.67
N PHE A 337 0.13 1.36 -25.18
CA PHE A 337 0.15 -0.10 -25.19
C PHE A 337 0.06 -0.68 -26.60
N GLU A 338 -0.68 -0.06 -27.51
CA GLU A 338 -0.72 -0.45 -28.92
C GLU A 338 0.67 -0.29 -29.57
N ALA A 339 1.40 0.78 -29.26
CA ALA A 339 2.79 0.94 -29.69
C ALA A 339 3.72 -0.15 -29.12
N ALA A 340 3.38 -0.72 -27.96
CA ALA A 340 4.05 -1.86 -27.36
C ALA A 340 3.54 -3.23 -27.87
N GLY A 341 2.58 -3.26 -28.81
CA GLY A 341 2.03 -4.47 -29.42
C GLY A 341 0.77 -5.02 -28.74
N PHE A 342 0.20 -4.32 -27.75
CA PHE A 342 -0.99 -4.76 -27.02
C PHE A 342 -2.22 -3.89 -27.31
N LYS A 343 -3.29 -4.50 -27.83
CA LYS A 343 -4.63 -3.90 -27.85
C LYS A 343 -5.42 -4.32 -26.61
N ASN A 344 -6.41 -3.52 -26.22
CA ASN A 344 -7.25 -3.77 -25.05
C ASN A 344 -6.41 -4.05 -23.78
N ALA A 345 -5.27 -3.39 -23.63
CA ALA A 345 -4.35 -3.62 -22.53
C ALA A 345 -4.83 -2.95 -21.26
N ILE A 346 -5.42 -1.76 -21.39
CA ILE A 346 -5.95 -0.95 -20.31
C ILE A 346 -7.39 -0.56 -20.62
N ILE A 347 -8.30 -0.82 -19.69
CA ILE A 347 -9.73 -0.54 -19.88
C ILE A 347 -10.35 0.09 -18.64
N ALA A 348 -11.35 0.95 -18.84
CA ALA A 348 -12.09 1.58 -17.76
C ALA A 348 -13.51 1.01 -17.66
N LYS A 349 -13.92 0.63 -16.45
CA LYS A 349 -15.24 0.09 -16.15
C LYS A 349 -15.94 0.93 -15.09
N GLU A 350 -17.26 0.80 -15.07
CA GLU A 350 -18.01 1.13 -13.86
C GLU A 350 -18.08 -0.12 -12.99
N PRO A 351 -18.02 0.02 -11.67
CA PRO A 351 -18.22 -1.11 -10.78
C PRO A 351 -19.63 -1.69 -11.00
N PRO A 352 -19.81 -3.00 -10.78
CA PRO A 352 -21.13 -3.62 -10.80
C PRO A 352 -22.08 -2.88 -9.87
N THR A 353 -23.40 -3.04 -9.97
CA THR A 353 -24.32 -2.53 -8.94
C THR A 353 -24.27 -3.41 -7.68
N VAL A 354 -24.90 -2.97 -6.57
CA VAL A 354 -24.98 -3.81 -5.35
C VAL A 354 -25.76 -5.09 -5.62
N GLU A 355 -26.72 -5.04 -6.54
CA GLU A 355 -27.53 -6.17 -6.96
C GLU A 355 -26.76 -7.15 -7.86
N GLU A 356 -25.83 -6.64 -8.69
CA GLU A 356 -24.98 -7.46 -9.56
C GLU A 356 -23.85 -8.15 -8.79
N ASP A 357 -23.21 -7.43 -7.86
CA ASP A 357 -22.17 -7.96 -6.99
C ASP A 357 -22.16 -7.19 -5.66
N PRO A 358 -22.82 -7.74 -4.61
CA PRO A 358 -22.86 -7.10 -3.29
C PRO A 358 -21.51 -7.12 -2.57
N GLU A 359 -20.62 -8.04 -2.95
CA GLU A 359 -19.28 -8.19 -2.35
C GLU A 359 -18.24 -7.30 -3.04
N TRP A 360 -18.58 -6.69 -4.18
CA TRP A 360 -17.70 -5.75 -4.85
C TRP A 360 -17.36 -4.59 -3.91
N SER A 361 -16.07 -4.40 -3.70
CA SER A 361 -15.53 -3.36 -2.85
C SER A 361 -14.32 -2.75 -3.52
N PRO A 362 -14.13 -1.42 -3.45
CA PRO A 362 -12.88 -0.83 -3.90
C PRO A 362 -11.69 -1.26 -3.02
N GLU A 363 -11.92 -1.90 -1.87
CA GLU A 363 -10.85 -2.41 -0.99
C GLU A 363 -10.39 -3.83 -1.35
N ASP A 364 -11.03 -4.49 -2.31
CA ASP A 364 -10.55 -5.76 -2.84
C ASP A 364 -9.38 -5.51 -3.81
N VAL A 365 -8.22 -6.10 -3.53
CA VAL A 365 -6.98 -5.89 -4.30
C VAL A 365 -7.11 -6.30 -5.77
N ARG A 366 -8.11 -7.11 -6.12
CA ARG A 366 -8.40 -7.50 -7.51
C ARG A 366 -8.84 -6.31 -8.36
N TYR A 367 -9.25 -5.20 -7.77
CA TYR A 367 -9.80 -4.05 -8.46
C TYR A 367 -8.93 -2.80 -8.24
N SER A 368 -8.45 -2.20 -9.32
CA SER A 368 -7.86 -0.86 -9.27
C SER A 368 -8.95 0.19 -9.47
N VAL A 369 -8.94 1.27 -8.67
CA VAL A 369 -10.09 2.19 -8.60
C VAL A 369 -9.65 3.64 -8.64
N VAL A 370 -10.37 4.47 -9.41
CA VAL A 370 -10.33 5.93 -9.27
C VAL A 370 -11.34 6.32 -8.20
N ARG A 371 -10.85 6.60 -6.98
CA ARG A 371 -11.66 6.89 -5.80
C ARG A 371 -11.99 8.37 -5.70
N TYR A 372 -13.28 8.70 -5.59
CA TYR A 372 -13.72 10.09 -5.51
C TYR A 372 -13.79 10.57 -4.05
N LEU A 373 -12.93 11.52 -3.69
CA LEU A 373 -12.77 12.02 -2.33
C LEU A 373 -13.47 13.37 -2.15
N ALA A 374 -14.40 13.44 -1.19
CA ALA A 374 -15.03 14.68 -0.74
C ALA A 374 -14.04 15.51 0.11
N SER A 375 -13.08 16.15 -0.54
CA SER A 375 -12.00 16.90 0.10
C SER A 375 -11.74 18.24 -0.59
N PRO A 376 -11.46 19.31 0.17
CA PRO A 376 -11.20 20.63 -0.40
C PRO A 376 -9.80 20.76 -1.01
N ILE A 377 -8.95 19.75 -0.89
CA ILE A 377 -7.58 19.76 -1.45
C ILE A 377 -7.66 19.81 -2.99
N PRO A 378 -7.05 20.81 -3.63
CA PRO A 378 -7.06 20.91 -5.09
C PRO A 378 -5.92 20.08 -5.67
N ASN A 379 -6.07 18.74 -5.71
CA ASN A 379 -5.05 17.84 -6.24
C ASN A 379 -5.63 16.50 -6.72
N ALA A 380 -4.80 15.63 -7.31
CA ALA A 380 -5.01 14.20 -7.45
C ALA A 380 -3.68 13.47 -7.16
N ASN A 381 -3.71 12.15 -6.93
CA ASN A 381 -2.50 11.33 -6.93
C ASN A 381 -2.81 9.88 -7.29
N GLY A 382 -1.95 9.27 -8.11
CA GLY A 382 -1.99 7.85 -8.49
C GLY A 382 -0.89 7.01 -7.84
N PRO A 383 -1.02 6.61 -6.56
CA PRO A 383 -0.11 5.66 -5.94
C PRO A 383 -0.33 4.24 -6.49
N HIS A 384 0.72 3.43 -6.42
CA HIS A 384 0.69 2.01 -6.74
C HIS A 384 1.24 1.18 -5.58
N VAL A 385 0.74 -0.05 -5.46
CA VAL A 385 1.30 -1.08 -4.59
C VAL A 385 1.98 -2.14 -5.45
N SER A 386 3.22 -2.48 -5.10
CA SER A 386 4.01 -3.42 -5.88
C SER A 386 4.67 -4.47 -5.00
N ASP A 387 4.83 -5.66 -5.58
CA ASP A 387 5.63 -6.74 -5.02
C ASP A 387 7.10 -6.30 -4.92
N PRO A 388 7.68 -6.20 -3.72
CA PRO A 388 9.06 -5.76 -3.55
C PRO A 388 10.09 -6.74 -4.10
N ARG A 389 9.70 -7.98 -4.41
CA ARG A 389 10.59 -9.00 -4.98
C ARG A 389 10.77 -8.87 -6.48
N SER A 390 9.81 -8.26 -7.20
CA SER A 390 9.80 -8.23 -8.67
C SER A 390 9.57 -6.86 -9.26
N GLY A 391 8.95 -5.95 -8.51
CA GLY A 391 8.42 -4.69 -9.01
C GLY A 391 7.06 -4.83 -9.71
N GLU A 392 6.41 -6.00 -9.64
CA GLU A 392 5.07 -6.17 -10.18
C GLU A 392 4.07 -5.26 -9.45
N ILE A 393 3.40 -4.38 -10.18
CA ILE A 393 2.26 -3.61 -9.67
C ILE A 393 1.07 -4.55 -9.50
N LEU A 394 0.57 -4.65 -8.26
CA LEU A 394 -0.51 -5.56 -7.87
C LEU A 394 -1.88 -4.88 -7.98
N GLU A 395 -1.95 -3.61 -7.60
CA GLU A 395 -3.12 -2.75 -7.71
C GLU A 395 -2.70 -1.29 -7.94
N SER A 396 -3.70 -0.43 -8.12
CA SER A 396 -3.56 0.99 -7.89
C SER A 396 -4.88 1.67 -7.52
N ASP A 397 -4.83 2.62 -6.59
CA ASP A 397 -5.96 3.44 -6.15
C ASP A 397 -5.67 4.92 -6.43
N ILE A 398 -6.25 5.49 -7.49
CA ILE A 398 -6.12 6.92 -7.79
C ILE A 398 -7.02 7.70 -6.84
N ASN A 399 -6.42 8.59 -6.05
CA ASN A 399 -7.14 9.51 -5.17
C ASN A 399 -7.57 10.75 -5.94
N TRP A 400 -8.86 10.85 -6.25
CA TRP A 400 -9.44 11.97 -6.99
C TRP A 400 -10.16 12.94 -6.05
N TYR A 401 -9.58 14.12 -5.80
CA TYR A 401 -10.15 15.08 -4.86
C TYR A 401 -11.15 15.98 -5.58
N HIS A 402 -12.29 16.24 -4.94
CA HIS A 402 -13.35 17.07 -5.52
C HIS A 402 -12.83 18.42 -6.06
N ASN A 403 -11.95 19.09 -5.31
CA ASN A 403 -11.46 20.42 -5.67
C ASN A 403 -10.33 20.44 -6.73
N VAL A 404 -9.95 19.31 -7.32
CA VAL A 404 -9.03 19.29 -8.48
C VAL A 404 -9.53 20.19 -9.62
N MET A 405 -10.85 20.32 -9.78
CA MET A 405 -11.48 21.19 -10.77
C MET A 405 -11.14 22.67 -10.55
N THR A 406 -10.98 23.12 -9.30
CA THR A 406 -10.56 24.49 -8.99
C THR A 406 -9.14 24.76 -9.48
N LEU A 407 -8.24 23.78 -9.30
CA LEU A 407 -6.87 23.85 -9.81
C LEU A 407 -6.85 23.96 -11.33
N LEU A 408 -7.59 23.07 -11.99
CA LEU A 408 -7.70 22.99 -13.44
C LEU A 408 -8.27 24.27 -14.03
N ARG A 409 -9.34 24.81 -13.43
CA ARG A 409 -9.94 26.08 -13.84
C ARG A 409 -8.93 27.23 -13.79
N ASN A 410 -8.19 27.33 -12.68
CA ASN A 410 -7.21 28.41 -12.50
C ASN A 410 -6.03 28.27 -13.47
N TRP A 411 -5.47 27.07 -13.63
CA TRP A 411 -4.38 26.82 -14.58
C TRP A 411 -4.81 27.13 -16.01
N TYR A 412 -5.96 26.60 -16.45
CA TYR A 412 -6.43 26.79 -17.82
C TYR A 412 -6.78 28.25 -18.12
N PHE A 413 -7.40 28.96 -17.17
CA PHE A 413 -7.62 30.40 -17.28
C PHE A 413 -6.29 31.16 -17.43
N VAL A 414 -5.38 31.01 -16.45
CA VAL A 414 -4.12 31.77 -16.42
C VAL A 414 -3.28 31.51 -17.67
N GLN A 415 -3.25 30.26 -18.14
CA GLN A 415 -2.35 29.83 -19.20
C GLN A 415 -2.94 29.96 -20.61
N THR A 416 -4.26 30.01 -20.78
CA THR A 416 -4.85 29.95 -22.15
C THR A 416 -5.82 31.10 -22.47
N ALA A 417 -6.31 31.85 -21.47
CA ALA A 417 -7.37 32.85 -21.68
C ALA A 417 -7.01 33.97 -22.69
N ALA A 418 -5.72 34.23 -22.93
CA ALA A 418 -5.28 35.18 -23.95
C ALA A 418 -5.84 34.82 -25.34
N ILE A 419 -5.86 33.53 -25.68
CA ILE A 419 -6.26 33.03 -27.01
C ILE A 419 -7.52 32.17 -27.00
N ASN A 420 -8.00 31.80 -25.81
CA ASN A 420 -9.10 30.86 -25.63
C ASN A 420 -10.28 31.51 -24.91
N PRO A 421 -11.31 31.97 -25.64
CA PRO A 421 -12.50 32.56 -25.04
C PRO A 421 -13.22 31.63 -24.05
N ALA A 422 -13.21 30.31 -24.29
CA ALA A 422 -13.86 29.34 -23.41
C ALA A 422 -13.22 29.24 -22.01
N ALA A 423 -11.97 29.70 -21.86
CA ALA A 423 -11.28 29.74 -20.58
C ALA A 423 -11.57 31.00 -19.76
N ARG A 424 -12.26 32.02 -20.31
CA ARG A 424 -12.46 33.33 -19.65
C ARG A 424 -13.61 33.36 -18.63
N GLY A 425 -14.45 32.33 -18.62
CA GLY A 425 -15.57 32.21 -17.68
C GLY A 425 -15.12 32.01 -16.23
N VAL A 426 -15.98 32.43 -15.30
CA VAL A 426 -15.82 32.12 -13.86
C VAL A 426 -16.03 30.62 -13.63
N SER A 427 -17.02 30.05 -14.32
CA SER A 427 -17.26 28.62 -14.45
C SER A 427 -17.06 28.22 -15.90
N PHE A 428 -16.52 27.03 -16.12
CA PHE A 428 -16.38 26.46 -17.45
C PHE A 428 -17.58 25.60 -17.80
N ASP A 429 -17.87 25.49 -19.08
CA ASP A 429 -18.82 24.49 -19.59
C ASP A 429 -18.34 23.08 -19.23
N ASP A 430 -19.29 22.17 -19.08
CA ASP A 430 -19.00 20.79 -18.65
C ASP A 430 -18.05 20.08 -19.63
N GLU A 431 -18.13 20.35 -20.93
CA GLU A 431 -17.19 19.81 -21.93
C GLU A 431 -15.75 20.30 -21.72
N VAL A 432 -15.58 21.59 -21.41
CA VAL A 432 -14.25 22.18 -21.15
C VAL A 432 -13.69 21.58 -19.87
N MET A 433 -14.46 21.59 -18.77
CA MET A 433 -14.01 21.00 -17.51
C MET A 433 -13.75 19.50 -17.64
N GLY A 434 -14.62 18.77 -18.35
CA GLY A 434 -14.48 17.36 -18.66
C GLY A 434 -13.17 17.05 -19.39
N ARG A 435 -12.79 17.86 -20.38
CA ARG A 435 -11.49 17.71 -21.06
C ARG A 435 -10.29 17.89 -20.12
N LEU A 436 -10.38 18.82 -19.17
CA LEU A 436 -9.33 19.03 -18.15
C LEU A 436 -9.28 17.89 -17.13
N ILE A 437 -10.44 17.33 -16.77
CA ILE A 437 -10.56 16.13 -15.95
C ILE A 437 -9.90 14.93 -16.66
N ARG A 438 -10.18 14.72 -17.95
CA ARG A 438 -9.52 13.67 -18.76
C ARG A 438 -7.99 13.82 -18.77
N PHE A 439 -7.49 15.05 -18.90
CA PHE A 439 -6.05 15.33 -18.86
C PHE A 439 -5.42 14.91 -17.53
N VAL A 440 -5.99 15.31 -16.39
CA VAL A 440 -5.46 14.89 -15.08
C VAL A 440 -5.64 13.39 -14.85
N SER A 441 -6.77 12.81 -15.24
CA SER A 441 -6.99 11.36 -15.16
C SER A 441 -5.88 10.60 -15.91
N SER A 442 -5.56 11.02 -17.13
CA SER A 442 -4.47 10.44 -17.92
C SER A 442 -3.10 10.61 -17.24
N HIS A 443 -2.81 11.78 -16.68
CA HIS A 443 -1.56 12.03 -15.96
C HIS A 443 -1.42 11.11 -14.74
N GLU A 444 -2.46 10.99 -13.92
CA GLU A 444 -2.43 10.13 -12.74
C GLU A 444 -2.29 8.65 -13.13
N VAL A 445 -2.96 8.20 -14.19
CA VAL A 445 -2.79 6.84 -14.72
C VAL A 445 -1.35 6.58 -15.16
N GLY A 446 -0.63 7.57 -15.69
CA GLY A 446 0.80 7.39 -15.98
C GLY A 446 1.63 7.03 -14.74
N HIS A 447 1.33 7.64 -13.58
CA HIS A 447 1.96 7.24 -12.32
C HIS A 447 1.62 5.81 -11.92
N THR A 448 0.36 5.40 -12.08
CA THR A 448 -0.09 4.05 -11.74
C THR A 448 0.47 2.98 -12.68
N LEU A 449 0.91 3.37 -13.88
CA LEU A 449 1.62 2.49 -14.82
C LEU A 449 3.10 2.33 -14.49
N GLY A 450 3.65 3.13 -13.56
CA GLY A 450 5.06 3.07 -13.17
C GLY A 450 5.90 4.26 -13.65
N LEU A 451 5.29 5.30 -14.23
CA LEU A 451 6.03 6.44 -14.78
C LEU A 451 6.15 7.60 -13.76
N PRO A 452 7.35 8.12 -13.48
CA PRO A 452 7.53 9.33 -12.71
C PRO A 452 7.18 10.55 -13.55
N HIS A 453 7.14 11.73 -12.91
CA HIS A 453 7.10 12.98 -13.66
C HIS A 453 8.31 13.10 -14.59
N ASN A 454 8.09 13.54 -15.84
CA ASN A 454 9.15 13.82 -16.80
C ASN A 454 9.40 15.33 -16.90
N MET A 455 10.13 15.88 -15.93
CA MET A 455 10.46 17.31 -15.90
C MET A 455 11.42 17.74 -17.04
N GLY A 456 12.08 16.78 -17.70
CA GLY A 456 13.00 17.03 -18.81
C GLY A 456 12.36 17.01 -20.19
N SER A 457 11.06 16.72 -20.29
CA SER A 457 10.39 16.55 -21.58
C SER A 457 10.19 17.89 -22.32
N SER A 458 9.93 18.98 -21.60
CA SER A 458 9.46 20.26 -22.16
C SER A 458 10.50 20.99 -22.99
N VAL A 459 11.79 20.69 -22.80
CA VAL A 459 12.88 21.31 -23.58
C VAL A 459 13.11 20.64 -24.94
N ALA A 460 12.47 19.50 -25.21
CA ALA A 460 12.68 18.74 -26.45
C ALA A 460 12.01 19.39 -27.66
N TYR A 461 10.97 20.20 -27.46
CA TYR A 461 10.27 20.91 -28.54
C TYR A 461 10.72 22.38 -28.59
N PRO A 462 11.11 22.89 -29.78
CA PRO A 462 11.37 24.32 -29.94
C PRO A 462 10.16 25.17 -29.57
N VAL A 463 10.38 26.27 -28.86
CA VAL A 463 9.31 27.12 -28.31
C VAL A 463 8.43 27.71 -29.42
N ASP A 464 9.01 28.10 -30.55
CA ASP A 464 8.29 28.61 -31.72
C ASP A 464 7.33 27.58 -32.34
N SER A 465 7.69 26.30 -32.28
CA SER A 465 6.85 25.20 -32.76
C SER A 465 5.54 25.06 -31.99
N LEU A 466 5.49 25.51 -30.73
CA LEU A 466 4.28 25.51 -29.91
C LEU A 466 3.22 26.51 -30.39
N ARG A 467 3.59 27.44 -31.28
CA ARG A 467 2.66 28.36 -31.96
C ARG A 467 2.15 27.82 -33.29
N SER A 468 2.68 26.68 -33.75
CA SER A 468 2.28 26.06 -35.01
C SER A 468 1.15 25.04 -34.80
N LYS A 469 0.02 25.26 -35.49
CA LYS A 469 -1.11 24.33 -35.50
C LYS A 469 -0.70 22.96 -36.05
N THR A 470 0.07 22.91 -37.14
CA THR A 470 0.48 21.64 -37.76
C THR A 470 1.40 20.85 -36.85
N PHE A 471 2.29 21.52 -36.10
CA PHE A 471 3.16 20.89 -35.14
C PHE A 471 2.38 20.39 -33.91
N THR A 472 1.66 21.27 -33.24
CA THR A 472 0.97 20.94 -31.99
C THR A 472 -0.15 19.91 -32.16
N LYS A 473 -0.80 19.85 -33.34
CA LYS A 473 -1.76 18.79 -33.65
C LYS A 473 -1.12 17.43 -33.88
N LYS A 474 0.16 17.37 -34.26
CA LYS A 474 0.89 16.13 -34.47
C LYS A 474 1.59 15.63 -33.20
N TYR A 475 2.18 16.55 -32.45
CA TYR A 475 3.10 16.21 -31.36
C TYR A 475 2.63 16.65 -29.97
N GLY A 476 1.47 17.31 -29.88
CA GLY A 476 1.01 17.93 -28.63
C GLY A 476 1.87 19.15 -28.25
N THR A 477 1.86 19.47 -26.96
CA THR A 477 2.62 20.61 -26.40
C THR A 477 3.86 20.16 -25.62
N ALA A 478 4.01 18.86 -25.37
CA ALA A 478 5.16 18.23 -24.75
C ALA A 478 5.28 16.78 -25.25
N PRO A 479 6.50 16.21 -25.29
CA PRO A 479 6.71 14.80 -25.62
C PRO A 479 6.05 13.80 -24.67
N SER A 480 5.76 14.22 -23.43
CA SER A 480 5.19 13.37 -22.38
C SER A 480 4.07 14.11 -21.65
N ILE A 481 2.96 13.42 -21.40
CA ILE A 481 1.90 13.90 -20.52
C ILE A 481 2.36 13.98 -19.06
N MET A 482 3.43 13.26 -18.70
CA MET A 482 4.01 13.23 -17.36
C MET A 482 4.84 14.48 -17.03
N ASP A 483 4.95 15.41 -17.97
CA ASP A 483 5.59 16.70 -17.81
C ASP A 483 4.69 17.72 -17.08
N TYR A 484 5.28 18.80 -16.57
CA TYR A 484 4.57 19.96 -16.02
C TYR A 484 4.33 21.07 -17.05
N ALA A 485 4.64 20.84 -18.32
CA ALA A 485 4.16 21.63 -19.45
C ALA A 485 2.65 21.42 -19.72
N ARG A 486 1.82 21.77 -18.72
CA ARG A 486 0.39 21.46 -18.63
C ARG A 486 -0.45 22.07 -19.75
N PHE A 487 -0.39 23.40 -19.92
CA PHE A 487 -1.14 24.11 -20.93
C PHE A 487 -0.25 25.03 -21.77
N ASN A 488 -0.58 25.20 -23.05
CA ASN A 488 0.20 25.99 -24.01
C ASN A 488 0.03 27.49 -23.80
N TYR A 489 0.78 28.05 -22.85
CA TYR A 489 0.83 29.49 -22.59
C TYR A 489 1.73 30.27 -23.55
N ILE A 490 2.40 29.59 -24.49
CA ILE A 490 3.25 30.22 -25.50
C ILE A 490 2.41 30.78 -26.65
N ALA A 491 1.29 30.13 -26.97
CA ALA A 491 0.40 30.55 -28.04
C ALA A 491 -0.18 31.97 -27.81
N GLN A 492 -0.21 32.76 -28.88
CA GLN A 492 -0.59 34.17 -28.89
C GLN A 492 -1.83 34.43 -29.75
N PRO A 493 -2.51 35.58 -29.58
CA PRO A 493 -3.62 35.95 -30.46
C PRO A 493 -3.19 35.88 -31.94
N GLY A 494 -3.95 35.13 -32.74
CA GLY A 494 -3.62 34.81 -34.14
C GLY A 494 -3.12 33.37 -34.38
N ASP A 495 -2.68 32.66 -33.34
CA ASP A 495 -2.25 31.25 -33.43
C ASP A 495 -3.48 30.30 -33.40
N GLU A 496 -4.38 30.44 -34.36
CA GLU A 496 -5.66 29.73 -34.35
C GLU A 496 -5.53 28.21 -34.49
N GLY A 497 -6.21 27.48 -33.61
CA GLY A 497 -6.35 26.02 -33.69
C GLY A 497 -5.14 25.22 -33.21
N VAL A 498 -4.14 25.84 -32.57
CA VAL A 498 -3.07 25.14 -31.86
C VAL A 498 -3.61 24.24 -30.74
N ALA A 499 -2.91 23.17 -30.42
CA ALA A 499 -3.24 22.38 -29.22
C ALA A 499 -2.90 23.17 -27.95
N LEU A 500 -3.74 23.03 -26.93
CA LEU A 500 -3.61 23.76 -25.67
C LEU A 500 -3.06 22.93 -24.52
N MET A 501 -2.87 21.62 -24.69
CA MET A 501 -2.39 20.69 -23.65
C MET A 501 -1.67 19.50 -24.29
N PRO A 502 -0.83 18.78 -23.54
CA PRO A 502 -0.23 17.55 -24.03
C PRO A 502 -1.24 16.39 -23.97
N ASP A 503 -1.00 15.40 -24.83
CA ASP A 503 -1.68 14.10 -24.83
C ASP A 503 -0.63 13.01 -24.55
N ILE A 504 -1.00 11.73 -24.63
CA ILE A 504 -0.04 10.62 -24.60
C ILE A 504 0.94 10.77 -25.77
N GLY A 505 2.14 11.22 -25.43
CA GLY A 505 3.11 11.73 -26.38
C GLY A 505 4.08 10.66 -26.88
N VAL A 506 5.05 11.10 -27.70
CA VAL A 506 6.06 10.20 -28.29
C VAL A 506 6.94 9.55 -27.23
N TYR A 507 7.24 10.26 -26.14
CA TYR A 507 8.06 9.72 -25.06
C TYR A 507 7.26 8.72 -24.20
N ASP A 508 5.98 9.00 -23.93
CA ASP A 508 5.14 8.08 -23.16
C ASP A 508 5.01 6.72 -23.85
N LYS A 509 4.80 6.73 -25.17
CA LYS A 509 4.74 5.52 -26.00
C LYS A 509 6.05 4.74 -25.96
N TYR A 510 7.18 5.43 -26.10
CA TYR A 510 8.51 4.82 -25.99
C TYR A 510 8.76 4.23 -24.59
N ALA A 511 8.41 4.95 -23.54
CA ALA A 511 8.62 4.52 -22.15
C ALA A 511 7.82 3.25 -21.84
N ILE A 512 6.54 3.20 -22.24
CA ILE A 512 5.67 2.02 -22.11
C ILE A 512 6.16 0.85 -22.95
N GLN A 513 6.63 1.08 -24.18
CA GLN A 513 7.21 0.01 -24.99
C GLN A 513 8.51 -0.55 -24.39
N TRP A 514 9.28 0.30 -23.70
CA TRP A 514 10.55 -0.10 -23.10
C TRP A 514 10.40 -0.87 -21.78
N GLY A 515 9.40 -0.56 -20.96
CA GLY A 515 9.15 -1.20 -19.66
C GLY A 515 8.39 -2.51 -19.79
#